data_AF-A0A496XP25-F1
#
_entry.id   AF-A0A496XP25-F1
#
_cell.length_a   1.000
_cell.length_b   1.000
_cell.length_c   1.000
_cell.angle_alpha   90.00
_cell.angle_beta   90.00
_cell.angle_gamma   90.00
#
_symmetry.space_group_name_H-M   'P 1'
#
loop_
_entity.id
_entity.type
_entity.pdbx_description
1 polymer ?
#
loop_
_entity_poly.entity_id
_entity_poly.type
_entity_poly.pdbx_seq_one_letter_code
_entity_poly.pdbx_strand_id
1 'polypeptide(L)' 'MNTSHLPRKWVSDKTLAEYFEVSRATIWRWVKIGKLPAPEKIGENCTRWDFEKITQAENAA' A
#
# COMPACT_ATOMS: atom_id res chain seq x y z
N MET A 1 -18.26 -13.34 19.95
CA MET A 1 -17.95 -12.16 19.13
C MET A 1 -16.57 -12.39 18.55
N ASN A 2 -16.48 -12.92 17.34
CA ASN A 2 -15.20 -13.30 16.74
C ASN A 2 -14.73 -12.12 15.88
N THR A 3 -13.94 -11.24 16.48
CA THR A 3 -13.13 -10.28 15.75
C THR A 3 -12.09 -11.06 14.95
N SER A 4 -12.37 -11.27 13.67
CA SER A 4 -11.42 -11.83 12.72
C SER A 4 -10.24 -10.88 12.60
N HIS A 5 -9.11 -11.19 13.23
CA HIS A 5 -7.84 -10.51 12.97
C HIS A 5 -7.33 -11.05 11.63
N LEU A 6 -7.80 -10.46 10.52
CA LEU A 6 -7.14 -10.73 9.25
C LEU A 6 -5.68 -10.26 9.40
N PRO A 7 -4.69 -11.11 9.07
CA PRO A 7 -3.30 -10.72 9.21
C PRO A 7 -3.03 -9.52 8.30
N ARG A 8 -2.46 -8.47 8.86
CA ARG A 8 -2.08 -7.23 8.14
C ARG A 8 -1.31 -7.61 6.87
N LYS A 9 -1.91 -7.33 5.72
CA LYS A 9 -1.37 -7.76 4.42
C LYS A 9 -0.37 -6.73 3.91
N TRP A 10 0.91 -7.07 4.01
CA TRP A 10 2.00 -6.26 3.46
C TRP A 10 2.16 -6.50 1.96
N VAL A 11 2.05 -5.44 1.17
CA VAL A 11 2.20 -5.49 -0.29
C VAL A 11 3.41 -4.69 -0.75
N SER A 12 3.97 -5.09 -1.89
CA SER A 12 5.09 -4.40 -2.53
C SER A 12 4.60 -3.34 -3.52
N ASP A 13 5.52 -2.48 -3.97
CA ASP A 13 5.26 -1.52 -5.05
C ASP A 13 4.85 -2.23 -6.35
N LYS A 14 5.39 -3.42 -6.62
CA LYS A 14 4.99 -4.27 -7.77
C LYS A 14 3.53 -4.70 -7.66
N THR A 15 3.13 -5.22 -6.50
CA THR A 15 1.74 -5.65 -6.26
C THR A 15 0.76 -4.49 -6.39
N LEU A 16 1.13 -3.30 -5.90
CA LEU A 16 0.31 -2.10 -6.06
C LEU A 16 0.24 -1.62 -7.51
N ALA A 17 1.36 -1.68 -8.23
CA ALA A 17 1.43 -1.34 -9.65
C ALA A 17 0.52 -2.26 -10.48
N GLU A 18 0.53 -3.56 -10.20
CA GLU A 18 -0.38 -4.53 -10.83
C GLU A 18 -1.84 -4.28 -10.44
N TYR A 19 -2.13 -4.05 -9.16
CA TYR A 19 -3.49 -3.79 -8.67
C TYR A 19 -4.13 -2.55 -9.30
N PHE A 20 -3.37 -1.46 -9.42
CA PHE A 20 -3.85 -0.21 -10.01
C PHE A 20 -3.63 -0.13 -11.53
N GLU A 21 -3.08 -1.15 -12.17
CA GLU A 21 -2.71 -1.19 -13.59
C GLU A 21 -1.83 0.01 -14.03
N VAL A 22 -0.87 0.40 -13.19
CA VAL A 22 0.04 1.53 -13.44
C VAL A 22 1.50 1.13 -13.30
N SER A 23 2.41 2.00 -13.76
CA SER A 23 3.83 1.81 -13.52
C SER A 23 4.18 1.94 -12.03
N ARG A 24 5.25 1.25 -11.59
CA ARG A 24 5.79 1.41 -10.23
C ARG A 24 6.18 2.87 -9.91
N ALA A 25 6.63 3.62 -10.91
CA ALA A 25 6.97 5.03 -10.74
C ALA A 25 5.73 5.88 -10.38
N THR A 26 4.56 5.50 -10.91
CA THR A 26 3.28 6.15 -10.58
C THR A 26 2.92 5.95 -9.11
N ILE A 27 3.12 4.74 -8.56
CA ILE A 27 2.88 4.45 -7.14
C ILE A 27 3.75 5.37 -6.26
N TRP A 28 5.05 5.47 -6.54
CA TRP A 28 5.94 6.36 -5.79
C TRP A 28 5.59 7.84 -5.97
N ARG A 29 5.13 8.24 -7.15
CA ARG A 29 4.62 9.60 -7.37
C ARG A 29 3.39 9.88 -6.51
N TRP A 30 2.45 8.93 -6.44
CA TRP A 30 1.25 9.06 -5.61
C TRP A 30 1.57 9.15 -4.13
N VAL A 31 2.56 8.39 -3.64
CA VAL A 31 3.09 8.54 -2.28
C VAL A 31 3.65 9.95 -2.05
N LYS A 32 4.45 10.47 -2.99
CA LYS A 32 5.05 11.81 -2.87
C LYS A 32 4.03 12.95 -2.83
N ILE A 33 2.92 12.82 -3.57
CA ILE A 33 1.85 13.83 -3.60
C ILE A 33 0.79 13.60 -2.50
N GLY A 34 0.94 12.56 -1.66
CA GLY A 34 0.00 12.24 -0.58
C GLY A 34 -1.28 11.53 -1.01
N LYS A 35 -1.37 11.03 -2.25
CA LYS A 35 -2.52 10.25 -2.75
C LYS A 35 -2.52 8.82 -2.21
N LEU A 36 -1.34 8.23 -2.02
CA LEU A 36 -1.20 6.93 -1.36
C LEU A 36 -0.51 7.10 0.01
N PRO A 37 -0.84 6.26 1.00
CA PRO A 37 -0.16 6.25 2.30
C PRO A 37 1.34 6.02 2.13
N ALA A 38 2.12 6.61 3.05
CA ALA A 38 3.55 6.39 3.12
C ALA A 38 3.85 4.90 3.41
N PRO A 39 4.86 4.31 2.75
CA PRO A 39 5.22 2.94 3.03
C PRO A 39 5.95 2.79 4.37
N GLU A 40 5.90 1.59 4.91
CA GLU A 40 6.60 1.20 6.13
C GLU A 40 7.87 0.42 5.79
N LYS A 41 8.97 0.76 6.47
CA LYS A 41 10.26 0.10 6.31
C LYS A 41 10.29 -1.12 7.24
N ILE A 42 10.18 -2.32 6.67
CA ILE A 42 10.17 -3.60 7.41
C ILE A 42 11.58 -4.16 7.59
N GLY A 43 12.54 -3.73 6.77
CA GLY A 43 13.96 -4.10 6.91
C GLY A 43 14.89 -3.16 6.15
N GLU A 44 16.18 -3.42 6.18
CA GLU A 44 17.21 -2.52 5.63
C GLU A 44 16.94 -2.10 4.18
N ASN A 45 16.49 -3.04 3.34
CA ASN A 45 16.13 -2.82 1.93
C ASN A 45 14.69 -3.28 1.59
N CYS A 46 13.80 -3.34 2.58
CA CYS A 46 12.43 -3.82 2.38
C CYS A 46 11.41 -2.76 2.81
N THR A 47 10.78 -2.16 1.81
CA THR A 47 9.71 -1.17 1.97
C THR A 47 8.40 -1.80 1.52
N ARG A 48 7.35 -1.70 2.34
CA ARG A 48 6.04 -2.34 2.11
C ARG A 48 4.90 -1.40 2.47
N TRP A 49 3.75 -1.63 1.86
CA TRP A 49 2.52 -0.91 2.17
C TRP A 49 1.55 -1.83 2.90
N ASP A 50 0.82 -1.26 3.84
CA ASP A 50 -0.32 -1.92 4.46
C ASP A 50 -1.50 -1.87 3.49
N PHE A 51 -1.93 -3.02 2.99
CA PHE A 51 -3.00 -3.11 2.00
C PHE A 51 -4.32 -2.53 2.52
N GLU A 52 -4.61 -2.64 3.82
CA GLU A 52 -5.83 -2.08 4.41
C GLU A 52 -5.82 -0.55 4.36
N LYS A 53 -4.66 0.08 4.58
CA LYS A 53 -4.53 1.54 4.45
C LYS A 53 -4.71 2.00 3.01
N ILE A 54 -4.28 1.18 2.04
CA ILE A 54 -4.41 1.47 0.61
C ILE A 54 -5.88 1.45 0.21
N THR A 55 -6.61 0.38 0.54
CA THR A 55 -8.04 0.26 0.21
C THR A 55 -8.86 1.32 0.94
N GLN A 56 -8.50 1.67 2.18
CA GLN A 56 -9.15 2.76 2.90
C GLN A 56 -8.92 4.12 2.24
N ALA A 57 -7.71 4.39 1.74
CA ALA A 57 -7.39 5.64 1.03
C ALA A 57 -8.09 5.71 -0.33
N GLU A 58 -8.27 4.58 -1.01
CA GLU A 58 -9.05 4.47 -2.26
C GLU A 58 -10.54 4.76 -2.00
N ASN A 59 -11.14 4.13 -1.01
CA ASN A 59 -12.56 4.32 -0.67
C ASN A 59 -12.88 5.74 -0.15
N ALA A 60 -11.88 6.48 0.31
CA ALA A 60 -12.05 7.84 0.83
C ALA A 60 -11.92 8.93 -0.25
N ALA A 61 -11.55 8.57 -1.48
CA ALA A 61 -11.36 9.48 -2.62
C ALA A 61 -12.54 9.44 -3.59
#